data_AF-A0A914GTW5-F1
#
_entry.id   AF-A0A914GTW5-F1
#
_cell.length_a   1.000
_cell.length_b   1.000
_cell.length_c   1.000
_cell.angle_alpha   90.00
_cell.angle_beta   90.00
_cell.angle_gamma   90.00
#
_symmetry.space_group_name_H-M   'P 1'
#
loop_
_entity.id
_entity.type
_entity.pdbx_description
1 polymer ?
#
loop_
_entity_poly.entity_id
_entity_poly.type
_entity_poly.pdbx_seq_one_letter_code
_entity_poly.pdbx_strand_id
1 'polypeptide(L)'
;MGGTSFKECLQKNKKQYIAAEQNSPIASVGDENLEPVEFELGKTIRGKECAWYKGFRYLHNAAHSLSWRCSDRKCKGTLRILERRDDKAFGHVGQHEHNHLPDPARKEADSKKQALKRKIQEEPNAKPSKIFAQQRKDVNCEVFVEMGTDIALRQMLRRMVNRCFYMTAGFRDQIKATSCWFLRFQNCWMS
;
A
#
# COMPACT_ATOMS: atom_id res chain seq x y z
N MET A 1 -9.76 -35.00 6.67
CA MET A 1 -9.78 -33.62 7.20
C MET A 1 -9.59 -32.67 6.03
N GLY A 2 -10.68 -32.03 5.58
CA GLY A 2 -10.70 -31.23 4.35
C GLY A 2 -10.07 -29.86 4.55
N GLY A 3 -8.96 -29.61 3.84
CA GLY A 3 -8.32 -28.30 3.78
C GLY A 3 -9.10 -27.40 2.82
N THR A 4 -9.51 -26.23 3.31
CA THR A 4 -10.17 -25.22 2.47
C THR A 4 -9.15 -24.61 1.50
N SER A 5 -9.56 -24.48 0.25
CA SER A 5 -8.71 -24.03 -0.86
C SER A 5 -8.40 -22.54 -0.72
N PHE A 6 -7.21 -22.11 -1.15
CA PHE A 6 -6.78 -20.69 -1.17
C PHE A 6 -7.82 -19.77 -1.85
N LYS A 7 -8.61 -20.30 -2.79
CA LYS A 7 -9.74 -19.59 -3.44
C LYS A 7 -10.89 -19.29 -2.47
N GLU A 8 -11.17 -20.15 -1.50
CA GLU A 8 -12.22 -19.95 -0.49
C GLU A 8 -11.86 -18.87 0.53
N CYS A 9 -10.56 -18.67 0.81
CA CYS A 9 -10.08 -17.58 1.68
C CYS A 9 -10.25 -16.20 1.02
N LEU A 10 -10.03 -16.10 -0.30
CA LEU A 10 -10.27 -14.88 -1.07
C LEU A 10 -11.77 -14.55 -1.18
N GLN A 11 -12.64 -15.55 -1.31
CA GLN A 11 -14.09 -15.35 -1.36
C GLN A 11 -14.69 -14.96 0.00
N LYS A 12 -14.17 -15.50 1.12
CA LYS A 12 -14.60 -15.10 2.48
C LYS A 12 -14.28 -13.63 2.78
N ASN A 13 -13.14 -13.12 2.30
CA ASN A 13 -12.81 -11.70 2.42
C ASN A 13 -13.72 -10.81 1.57
N LYS A 14 -14.17 -11.26 0.39
CA LYS A 14 -15.07 -10.49 -0.48
C LYS A 14 -16.49 -10.35 0.10
N LYS A 15 -16.97 -11.36 0.85
CA LYS A 15 -18.30 -11.35 1.49
C LYS A 15 -18.41 -10.42 2.71
N GLN A 16 -17.29 -10.12 3.39
CA GLN A 16 -17.30 -9.17 4.52
C GLN A 16 -17.48 -7.70 4.08
N TYR A 17 -17.20 -7.36 2.82
CA TYR A 17 -17.38 -6.00 2.31
C TYR A 17 -18.81 -5.67 1.84
N ILE A 18 -19.67 -6.67 1.62
CA ILE A 18 -21.03 -6.45 1.09
C ILE A 18 -22.09 -6.40 2.21
N ALA A 19 -21.82 -6.98 3.39
CA ALA A 19 -22.81 -7.09 4.46
C ALA A 19 -22.88 -5.88 5.42
N ALA A 20 -22.08 -4.82 5.22
CA ALA A 20 -22.05 -3.64 6.08
C ALA A 20 -22.84 -2.44 5.51
N GLU A 21 -23.64 -2.65 4.46
CA GLU A 21 -24.44 -1.60 3.81
C GLU A 21 -25.81 -1.33 4.45
N GLN A 22 -26.20 -2.04 5.51
CA GLN A 22 -27.52 -1.82 6.11
C GLN A 22 -27.41 -1.61 7.62
N ASN A 23 -27.75 -0.38 8.03
CA ASN A 23 -27.88 0.13 9.40
C ASN A 23 -26.62 0.73 10.03
N SER A 24 -26.35 2.00 9.69
CA SER A 24 -25.73 2.93 10.64
C SER A 24 -26.57 4.20 10.72
N PRO A 25 -26.81 4.77 11.93
CA PRO A 25 -27.62 5.96 12.10
C PRO A 25 -26.99 7.17 11.41
N ILE A 26 -27.81 7.86 10.61
CA ILE A 26 -27.49 9.12 9.95
C ILE A 26 -27.28 10.17 11.05
N ALA A 27 -26.01 10.44 11.38
CA ALA A 27 -25.61 11.65 12.06
C ALA A 27 -25.25 12.71 11.01
N SER A 28 -25.76 13.91 11.24
CA SER A 28 -26.13 14.91 10.26
C SER A 28 -25.03 15.90 9.86
N VAL A 29 -25.34 16.58 8.75
CA VAL A 29 -24.83 17.87 8.25
C VAL A 29 -23.53 17.84 7.45
N GLY A 30 -23.69 17.88 6.12
CA GLY A 30 -22.64 18.18 5.16
C GLY A 30 -23.20 18.24 3.74
N ASP A 31 -23.94 19.31 3.44
CA ASP A 31 -24.22 19.90 2.12
C ASP A 31 -24.55 18.92 0.96
N GLU A 32 -25.84 18.74 0.69
CA GLU A 32 -26.38 17.82 -0.34
C GLU A 32 -26.22 18.31 -1.81
N ASN A 33 -25.30 19.24 -2.10
CA ASN A 33 -25.13 19.79 -3.46
C ASN A 33 -23.69 19.79 -4.02
N LEU A 34 -22.74 19.13 -3.36
CA LEU A 34 -21.39 19.00 -3.90
C LEU A 34 -21.28 17.73 -4.74
N GLU A 35 -21.08 17.89 -6.05
CA GLU A 35 -20.83 16.75 -6.94
C GLU A 35 -19.67 15.89 -6.42
N PRO A 36 -19.82 14.56 -6.41
CA PRO A 36 -18.76 13.67 -5.96
C PRO A 36 -17.53 13.81 -6.87
N VAL A 37 -16.37 13.98 -6.25
CA VAL A 37 -15.10 14.12 -6.95
C VAL A 37 -14.43 12.76 -7.12
N GLU A 38 -13.60 12.64 -8.16
CA GLU A 38 -12.81 11.45 -8.42
C GLU A 38 -11.53 11.43 -7.55
N PHE A 39 -11.22 10.26 -7.02
CA PHE A 39 -10.03 9.92 -6.26
C PHE A 39 -9.27 8.78 -6.93
N GLU A 40 -7.95 8.87 -6.93
CA GLU A 40 -7.10 7.77 -7.41
C GLU A 40 -6.81 6.80 -6.26
N LEU A 41 -7.09 5.51 -6.47
CA LEU A 41 -6.73 4.48 -5.51
C LEU A 41 -5.30 4.01 -5.73
N GLY A 42 -4.64 3.66 -4.64
CA GLY A 42 -3.28 3.16 -4.67
C GLY A 42 -2.98 2.27 -3.47
N LYS A 43 -1.73 1.84 -3.40
CA LYS A 43 -1.22 1.06 -2.27
C LYS A 43 -0.03 1.77 -1.65
N THR A 44 -0.03 1.86 -0.33
CA THR A 44 1.15 2.24 0.44
C THR A 44 2.27 1.24 0.22
N ILE A 45 3.50 1.61 0.58
CA ILE A 45 4.65 0.68 0.60
C ILE A 45 4.41 -0.56 1.47
N ARG A 46 3.45 -0.53 2.40
CA ARG A 46 3.10 -1.67 3.26
C ARG A 46 2.00 -2.55 2.67
N GLY A 47 1.48 -2.21 1.50
CA GLY A 47 0.41 -2.92 0.80
C GLY A 47 -0.99 -2.55 1.27
N LYS A 48 -1.14 -1.58 2.18
CA LYS A 48 -2.45 -1.04 2.58
C LYS A 48 -2.97 -0.10 1.50
N GLU A 49 -4.26 -0.13 1.24
CA GLU A 49 -4.94 0.79 0.33
C GLU A 49 -4.80 2.25 0.82
N CYS A 50 -4.63 3.17 -0.13
CA CYS A 50 -4.62 4.61 0.08
C CYS A 50 -5.36 5.30 -1.06
N ALA A 51 -5.96 6.45 -0.78
CA ALA A 51 -6.56 7.31 -1.80
C ALA A 51 -5.67 8.56 -2.00
N TRP A 52 -5.62 9.06 -3.23
CA TRP A 52 -4.91 10.28 -3.61
C TRP A 52 -5.86 11.29 -4.20
N TYR A 53 -5.75 12.55 -3.75
CA TYR A 53 -6.53 13.67 -4.28
C TYR A 53 -5.73 14.96 -4.17
N LYS A 54 -5.59 15.70 -5.27
CA LYS A 54 -4.86 16.99 -5.32
C LYS A 54 -3.48 16.95 -4.64
N GLY A 55 -2.73 15.84 -4.80
CA GLY A 55 -1.40 15.66 -4.19
C GLY A 55 -1.41 15.28 -2.69
N PHE A 56 -2.57 15.13 -2.07
CA PHE A 56 -2.71 14.64 -0.70
C PHE A 56 -2.98 13.14 -0.67
N ARG A 57 -2.39 12.45 0.31
CA ARG A 57 -2.60 11.02 0.54
C ARG A 57 -3.48 10.79 1.74
N TYR A 58 -4.45 9.90 1.59
CA TYR A 58 -5.37 9.52 2.63
C TYR A 58 -5.32 8.02 2.92
N LEU A 59 -5.53 7.66 4.18
CA LEU A 59 -5.50 6.29 4.69
C LEU A 59 -6.88 5.94 5.24
N HIS A 60 -7.30 4.70 4.98
CA HIS A 60 -8.57 4.18 5.46
C HIS A 60 -8.61 4.23 6.99
N ASN A 61 -9.69 4.77 7.53
CA ASN A 61 -9.93 4.76 8.96
C ASN A 61 -10.71 3.49 9.32
N ALA A 62 -10.04 2.48 9.89
CA ALA A 62 -10.67 1.21 10.23
C ALA A 62 -11.88 1.35 11.18
N ALA A 63 -11.96 2.43 11.96
CA ALA A 63 -13.10 2.70 12.85
C ALA A 63 -14.36 3.15 12.11
N HIS A 64 -14.25 3.63 10.87
CA HIS A 64 -15.35 4.21 10.10
C HIS A 64 -15.26 3.74 8.64
N SER A 65 -16.15 2.83 8.24
CA SER A 65 -16.08 2.08 6.97
C SER A 65 -15.85 2.94 5.72
N LEU A 66 -16.47 4.13 5.65
CA LEU A 66 -16.40 5.04 4.49
C LEU A 66 -15.45 6.22 4.70
N SER A 67 -14.91 6.42 5.90
CA SER A 67 -14.10 7.58 6.23
C SER A 67 -12.61 7.30 6.03
N TRP A 68 -11.93 8.28 5.47
CA TRP A 68 -10.50 8.28 5.27
C TRP A 68 -9.92 9.56 5.83
N ARG A 69 -8.71 9.47 6.36
CA ARG A 69 -8.00 10.59 6.98
C ARG A 69 -6.71 10.86 6.24
N CYS A 70 -6.26 12.10 6.26
CA CYS A 70 -4.94 12.45 5.75
C CYS A 70 -3.86 11.57 6.39
N SER A 71 -2.83 11.24 5.62
CA SER A 71 -1.73 10.40 6.09
C SER A 71 -0.80 11.12 7.06
N ASP A 72 -0.80 12.46 7.07
CA ASP A 72 -0.18 13.24 8.14
C ASP A 72 -1.06 13.17 9.39
N ARG A 73 -0.47 12.76 10.52
CA ARG A 73 -1.17 12.58 11.79
C ARG A 73 -1.65 13.89 12.40
N LYS A 74 -0.99 15.00 12.11
CA LYS A 74 -1.35 16.33 12.61
C LYS A 74 -2.38 17.03 11.72
N CYS A 75 -2.64 16.47 10.53
CA CYS A 75 -3.61 17.02 9.59
C CYS A 75 -5.03 16.49 9.90
N LYS A 76 -6.01 17.40 9.88
CA LYS A 76 -7.43 17.07 10.09
C LYS A 76 -8.19 16.85 8.77
N GLY A 77 -7.53 16.94 7.63
CA GLY A 77 -8.14 16.68 6.33
C GLY A 77 -8.70 15.26 6.24
N THR A 78 -9.93 15.14 5.77
CA THR A 78 -10.63 13.86 5.61
C THR A 78 -11.21 13.74 4.20
N LEU A 79 -11.52 12.51 3.80
CA LEU A 79 -12.44 12.26 2.69
C LEU A 79 -13.43 11.17 3.07
N ARG A 80 -14.51 11.11 2.30
CA ARG A 80 -15.49 10.02 2.32
C ARG A 80 -15.57 9.42 0.93
N ILE A 81 -15.32 8.13 0.81
CA ILE A 81 -15.52 7.39 -0.44
C ILE A 81 -16.92 6.80 -0.41
N LEU A 82 -17.73 7.10 -1.43
CA LEU A 82 -19.09 6.61 -1.60
C LEU A 82 -19.14 5.43 -2.56
N GLU A 83 -18.43 5.53 -3.68
CA GLU A 83 -18.42 4.51 -4.73
C GLU A 83 -16.98 4.16 -5.13
N ARG A 84 -16.77 2.91 -5.54
CA ARG A 84 -15.51 2.43 -6.10
C ARG A 84 -15.75 1.82 -7.47
N ARG A 85 -14.92 2.21 -8.45
CA ARG A 85 -14.91 1.63 -9.80
C ARG A 85 -13.46 1.35 -10.18
N ASP A 86 -13.11 0.06 -10.26
CA ASP A 86 -11.77 -0.40 -10.61
C ASP A 86 -10.67 0.27 -9.74
N ASP A 87 -9.77 1.03 -10.36
CA ASP A 87 -8.66 1.74 -9.70
C ASP A 87 -9.03 3.18 -9.26
N LYS A 88 -10.31 3.54 -9.37
CA LYS A 88 -10.84 4.86 -9.02
C LYS A 88 -11.90 4.77 -7.93
N ALA A 89 -12.05 5.87 -7.20
CA ALA A 89 -13.09 6.02 -6.20
C ALA A 89 -13.76 7.39 -6.35
N PHE A 90 -15.02 7.48 -5.94
CA PHE A 90 -15.79 8.72 -5.99
C PHE A 90 -16.34 9.06 -4.62
N GLY A 91 -16.40 10.34 -4.29
CA GLY A 91 -17.01 10.80 -3.04
C GLY A 91 -16.67 12.24 -2.70
N HIS A 92 -16.66 12.58 -1.41
CA HIS A 92 -16.53 13.97 -0.96
C HIS A 92 -15.27 14.20 -0.16
N VAL A 93 -14.70 15.39 -0.34
CA VAL A 93 -13.61 15.90 0.51
C VAL A 93 -14.24 16.52 1.76
N GLY A 94 -13.67 16.26 2.93
CA GLY A 94 -14.12 16.86 4.17
C GLY A 94 -13.87 18.37 4.21
N GLN A 95 -14.56 19.05 5.12
CA GLN A 95 -14.52 20.51 5.24
C GLN A 95 -13.18 21.06 5.77
N HIS A 96 -12.38 20.23 6.44
CA HIS A 96 -11.11 20.68 7.01
C HIS A 96 -10.01 20.76 5.96
N GLU A 97 -9.43 21.95 5.82
CA GLU A 97 -8.25 22.19 5.01
C GLU A 97 -7.01 21.46 5.55
N HIS A 98 -6.06 21.19 4.65
CA HIS A 98 -4.78 20.59 5.02
C HIS A 98 -3.86 21.63 5.63
N ASN A 99 -3.15 21.25 6.70
CA ASN A 99 -2.14 22.09 7.35
C ASN A 99 -0.71 21.83 6.84
N HIS A 100 -0.58 21.19 5.68
CA HIS A 100 0.69 20.92 5.03
C HIS A 100 0.52 21.03 3.52
N LEU A 101 1.63 21.15 2.81
CA LEU A 101 1.63 21.24 1.36
C LEU A 101 1.29 19.87 0.73
N PRO A 102 0.71 19.86 -0.48
CA PRO A 102 0.56 18.64 -1.26
C PRO A 102 1.93 18.06 -1.61
N ASP A 103 1.99 16.73 -1.70
CA ASP A 103 3.24 16.00 -1.91
C ASP A 103 3.07 15.01 -3.07
N PRO A 104 3.10 15.51 -4.33
CA PRO A 104 3.01 14.66 -5.52
C PRO A 104 4.27 13.78 -5.66
N ALA A 105 5.43 14.25 -5.21
CA ALA A 105 6.69 13.51 -5.28
C ALA A 105 6.61 12.18 -4.51
N ARG A 106 5.91 12.17 -3.37
CA ARG A 106 5.66 10.95 -2.60
C ARG A 106 4.83 9.91 -3.34
N LYS A 107 3.83 10.34 -4.11
CA LYS A 107 3.02 9.42 -4.92
C LYS A 107 3.89 8.70 -5.94
N GLU A 108 4.74 9.46 -6.64
CA GLU A 108 5.68 8.91 -7.61
C GLU A 108 6.72 8.00 -6.92
N ALA A 109 7.26 8.42 -5.78
CA ALA A 109 8.21 7.62 -5.01
C ALA A 109 7.60 6.30 -4.53
N ASP A 110 6.33 6.30 -4.07
CA ASP A 110 5.62 5.10 -3.70
C ASP A 110 5.44 4.16 -4.91
N SER A 111 5.11 4.70 -6.09
CA SER A 111 5.05 3.94 -7.35
C SER A 111 6.40 3.31 -7.72
N LYS A 112 7.49 4.08 -7.65
CA LYS A 112 8.86 3.58 -7.90
C LYS A 112 9.29 2.51 -6.91
N LYS A 113 8.95 2.65 -5.62
CA LYS A 113 9.19 1.62 -4.59
C LYS A 113 8.40 0.34 -4.86
N GLN A 114 7.18 0.44 -5.38
CA GLN A 114 6.42 -0.74 -5.79
C GLN A 114 7.03 -1.42 -7.02
N ALA A 115 7.44 -0.65 -8.03
CA ALA A 115 8.13 -1.18 -9.21
C ALA A 115 9.43 -1.90 -8.81
N LEU A 116 10.18 -1.33 -7.86
CA LEU A 116 11.38 -1.95 -7.30
C LEU A 116 11.08 -3.32 -6.67
N LYS A 117 9.99 -3.44 -5.93
CA LYS A 117 9.57 -4.72 -5.36
C LYS A 117 9.24 -5.76 -6.43
N ARG A 118 8.53 -5.35 -7.49
CA ARG A 118 8.20 -6.23 -8.62
C ARG A 118 9.48 -6.73 -9.32
N LYS A 119 10.40 -5.83 -9.67
CA LYS A 119 11.69 -6.19 -10.30
C LYS A 119 12.48 -7.20 -9.48
N ILE A 120 12.50 -7.06 -8.15
CA ILE A 120 13.24 -7.99 -7.28
C ILE A 120 12.52 -9.34 -7.13
N GLN A 121 11.20 -9.37 -7.30
CA GLN A 121 10.46 -10.62 -7.38
C GLN A 121 10.73 -11.33 -8.72
N GLU A 122 10.86 -10.58 -9.81
CA GLU A 122 11.16 -11.09 -11.16
C GLU A 122 12.63 -11.56 -11.27
N GLU A 123 13.57 -10.82 -10.68
CA GLU A 123 15.01 -11.09 -10.72
C GLU A 123 15.59 -11.30 -9.30
N PRO A 124 15.30 -12.44 -8.63
CA PRO A 124 15.70 -12.64 -7.24
C PRO A 124 17.21 -12.72 -7.02
N ASN A 125 17.98 -13.03 -8.07
CA ASN A 125 19.44 -13.16 -8.00
C ASN A 125 20.19 -11.86 -8.31
N ALA A 126 19.48 -10.81 -8.75
CA ALA A 126 20.11 -9.55 -9.11
C ALA A 126 20.56 -8.77 -7.86
N LYS A 127 21.72 -8.10 -7.95
CA LYS A 127 22.24 -7.27 -6.86
C LYS A 127 21.33 -6.05 -6.64
N PRO A 128 20.74 -5.86 -5.44
CA PRO A 128 19.78 -4.77 -5.20
C PRO A 128 20.37 -3.38 -5.42
N SER A 129 21.66 -3.18 -5.12
CA SER A 129 22.35 -1.90 -5.35
C SER A 129 22.29 -1.46 -6.82
N LYS A 130 22.49 -2.40 -7.76
CA LYS A 130 22.39 -2.14 -9.20
C LYS A 130 20.96 -1.73 -9.58
N ILE A 131 19.97 -2.44 -9.02
CA ILE A 131 18.55 -2.14 -9.27
C ILE A 131 18.18 -0.76 -8.71
N PHE A 132 18.66 -0.39 -7.52
CA PHE A 132 18.41 0.93 -6.92
C PHE A 132 19.01 2.04 -7.76
N ALA A 133 20.28 1.89 -8.17
CA ALA A 133 20.95 2.87 -9.01
C ALA A 133 20.21 3.06 -10.33
N GLN A 134 19.80 1.97 -10.98
CA GLN A 134 19.03 2.04 -12.23
C GLN A 134 17.67 2.72 -12.04
N GLN A 135 16.95 2.40 -10.95
CA GLN A 135 15.64 2.99 -10.68
C GLN A 135 15.73 4.48 -10.32
N ARG A 136 16.90 4.96 -9.88
CA ARG A 136 17.14 6.36 -9.47
C ARG A 136 17.80 7.24 -10.52
N LYS A 137 18.30 6.67 -11.62
CA LYS A 137 19.10 7.39 -12.63
C LYS A 137 18.37 8.62 -13.21
N ASP A 138 17.07 8.49 -13.46
CA ASP A 138 16.26 9.52 -14.14
C ASP A 138 15.13 10.04 -13.23
N VAL A 139 15.46 10.29 -11.96
CA VAL A 139 14.48 10.68 -10.94
C VAL A 139 14.76 12.10 -10.46
N ASN A 140 13.73 12.95 -10.43
CA ASN A 140 13.81 14.29 -9.85
C ASN A 140 14.28 14.21 -8.38
N CYS A 141 15.06 15.20 -7.94
CA CYS A 141 15.51 15.37 -6.56
C CYS A 141 14.42 15.18 -5.51
N GLU A 142 13.21 15.74 -5.69
CA GLU A 142 12.12 15.60 -4.71
C GLU A 142 11.70 14.14 -4.55
N VAL A 143 11.52 13.44 -5.67
CA VAL A 143 11.16 12.02 -5.69
C VAL A 143 12.32 11.17 -5.17
N PHE A 144 13.57 11.57 -5.43
CA PHE A 144 14.76 10.91 -4.89
C PHE A 144 14.79 10.99 -3.36
N VAL A 145 14.50 12.17 -2.79
CA VAL A 145 14.40 12.38 -1.34
C VAL A 145 13.28 11.52 -0.76
N GLU A 146 12.08 11.54 -1.36
CA GLU A 146 10.95 10.72 -0.92
C GLU A 146 11.19 9.22 -1.08
N MET A 147 12.01 8.80 -2.04
CA MET A 147 12.44 7.40 -2.17
C MET A 147 13.25 6.93 -0.95
N GLY A 148 13.94 7.84 -0.27
CA GLY A 148 14.77 7.56 0.89
C GLY A 148 16.08 6.85 0.53
N THR A 149 16.90 6.57 1.54
CA THR A 149 18.24 6.00 1.37
C THR A 149 18.22 4.53 0.94
N ASP A 150 19.35 4.02 0.44
CA ASP A 150 19.53 2.60 0.11
C ASP A 150 19.26 1.70 1.31
N ILE A 151 19.68 2.12 2.51
CA ILE A 151 19.43 1.38 3.74
C ILE A 151 17.92 1.22 3.98
N ALA A 152 17.15 2.30 3.79
CA ALA A 152 15.70 2.25 3.92
C ALA A 152 15.05 1.32 2.87
N LEU A 153 15.53 1.36 1.62
CA LEU A 153 15.06 0.47 0.56
C LEU A 153 15.38 -1.00 0.84
N ARG A 154 16.60 -1.31 1.31
CA ARG A 154 16.96 -2.68 1.75
C ARG A 154 16.05 -3.13 2.89
N GLN A 155 15.85 -2.32 3.91
CA GLN A 155 14.94 -2.67 5.01
C GLN A 155 13.49 -2.90 4.54
N MET A 156 13.04 -2.15 3.53
CA MET A 156 11.73 -2.36 2.93
C MET A 156 11.63 -3.72 2.24
N LEU A 157 12.64 -4.10 1.45
CA LEU A 157 12.69 -5.39 0.75
C LEU A 157 12.80 -6.56 1.72
N ARG A 158 13.65 -6.45 2.74
CA ARG A 158 13.77 -7.47 3.79
C ARG A 158 12.42 -7.73 4.44
N ARG A 159 11.65 -6.68 4.73
CA ARG A 159 10.29 -6.80 5.29
C ARG A 159 9.30 -7.47 4.32
N MET A 160 9.42 -7.22 3.03
CA MET A 160 8.62 -7.90 2.01
C MET A 160 8.92 -9.40 2.00
N VAL A 161 10.20 -9.76 1.91
CA VAL A 161 10.68 -11.15 1.88
C VAL A 161 10.23 -11.90 3.13
N ASN A 162 10.45 -11.32 4.32
CA ASN A 162 10.01 -11.92 5.58
C ASN A 162 8.50 -12.18 5.61
N ARG A 163 7.68 -11.24 5.11
CA ARG A 163 6.22 -11.43 5.08
C ARG A 163 5.81 -12.61 4.21
N CYS A 164 6.49 -12.84 3.08
CA CYS A 164 6.24 -14.01 2.24
C CYS A 164 6.58 -15.32 2.99
N PHE A 165 7.71 -15.36 3.71
CA PHE A 165 8.12 -16.55 4.47
C PHE A 165 7.18 -16.90 5.65
N TYR A 166 6.70 -15.91 6.41
CA TYR A 166 5.77 -16.16 7.51
C TYR A 166 4.37 -16.57 7.04
N MET A 167 3.97 -16.23 5.81
CA MET A 167 2.70 -16.68 5.23
C MET A 167 2.76 -18.13 4.71
N THR A 168 3.95 -18.63 4.35
CA THR A 168 4.18 -20.04 3.99
C THR A 168 4.43 -20.95 5.21
N ALA A 169 4.50 -20.39 6.42
CA ALA A 169 4.80 -21.12 7.65
C ALA A 169 3.62 -21.93 8.23
N GLY A 170 2.63 -22.29 7.40
CA GLY A 170 1.81 -23.49 7.61
C GLY A 170 2.50 -24.79 7.14
N PHE A 171 3.73 -24.69 6.62
CA PHE A 171 4.49 -25.78 6.01
C PHE A 171 5.79 -26.04 6.80
N ARG A 172 5.66 -26.22 8.12
CA ARG A 172 6.83 -26.43 9.00
C ARG A 172 7.44 -27.84 8.90
N ASP A 173 6.82 -28.75 8.12
CA ASP A 173 7.22 -30.17 8.07
C ASP A 173 7.86 -30.63 6.74
N GLN A 174 8.20 -29.73 5.82
CA GLN A 174 8.95 -30.11 4.59
C GLN A 174 10.21 -29.27 4.34
N ILE A 175 10.86 -28.79 5.40
CA ILE A 175 12.19 -28.16 5.30
C ILE A 175 13.26 -29.25 5.33
N LYS A 176 13.36 -30.03 4.25
CA LYS A 176 14.60 -30.69 3.83
C LYS A 176 15.05 -30.32 2.41
N ALA A 177 14.29 -29.49 1.68
CA ALA A 177 14.61 -29.18 0.28
C ALA A 177 14.82 -27.68 -0.05
N THR A 178 14.62 -26.74 0.88
CA THR A 178 14.65 -25.28 0.55
C THR A 178 15.69 -24.46 1.33
N SER A 179 16.63 -25.11 2.01
CA SER A 179 17.80 -24.46 2.64
C SER A 179 18.69 -23.68 1.64
N CYS A 180 18.47 -23.82 0.33
CA CYS A 180 19.23 -23.14 -0.71
C CYS A 180 18.82 -21.66 -0.94
N TRP A 181 17.57 -21.28 -0.63
CA TRP A 181 17.12 -19.89 -0.85
C TRP A 181 17.59 -18.91 0.23
N PHE A 182 17.69 -19.37 1.49
CA PHE A 182 18.01 -18.50 2.63
C PHE A 182 19.52 -18.21 2.74
N LEU A 183 20.37 -19.21 2.49
CA LEU A 183 21.83 -19.06 2.58
C LEU A 183 22.44 -18.27 1.41
N ARG A 184 21.84 -18.34 0.21
CA ARG A 184 22.27 -17.50 -0.92
C ARG A 184 21.82 -16.04 -0.81
N PHE A 185 20.68 -15.76 -0.20
CA PHE A 185 20.19 -14.38 0.01
C PHE A 185 21.00 -13.61 1.06
N GLN A 186 21.49 -14.26 2.12
CA GLN A 186 22.37 -13.61 3.09
C GLN A 186 23.75 -13.30 2.53
N ASN A 187 24.35 -14.23 1.77
CA ASN A 187 25.72 -14.09 1.29
C ASN A 187 25.88 -13.08 0.13
N CYS A 188 24.82 -12.76 -0.62
CA CYS A 188 24.86 -11.73 -1.66
C CYS A 188 24.50 -10.31 -1.17
N TRP A 189 24.03 -10.15 0.07
CA TRP A 189 23.59 -8.85 0.63
C TRP A 189 24.60 -8.17 1.56
N MET A 190 25.60 -8.92 2.02
CA MET A 190 26.65 -8.44 2.95
C MET A 190 27.99 -8.10 2.26
N SER A 191 28.04 -8.13 0.93
CA SER A 191 29.18 -7.65 0.12
C SER A 191 28.78 -6.47 -0.73
#